data_AF-A0A4V0XCS8-F1
#
_entry.id   AF-A0A4V0XCS8-F1
#
_cell.length_a   1.000
_cell.length_b   1.000
_cell.length_c   1.000
_cell.angle_alpha   90.00
_cell.angle_beta   90.00
_cell.angle_gamma   90.00
#
_symmetry.space_group_name_H-M   'P 1'
#
loop_
_entity.id
_entity.type
_entity.pdbx_description
1 polymer ?
#
loop_
_entity_poly.entity_id
_entity_poly.type
_entity_poly.pdbx_seq_one_letter_code
_entity_poly.pdbx_strand_id
1 'polypeptide(L)' 'MFAVAPRSPQWVNTPVLMEALDRYEQRRLPRSMQLWVEAVLELDRSPTTPLRPHC' A
#
# COMPACT_ATOMS: atom_id res chain seq x y z
N MET A 1 25.89 -6.82 16.68
CA MET A 1 24.51 -6.35 16.53
C MET A 1 24.08 -6.60 15.09
N PHE A 2 23.12 -7.48 14.83
CA PHE A 2 22.60 -7.71 13.47
C PHE A 2 21.34 -6.86 13.32
N ALA A 3 21.37 -5.90 12.39
CA ALA A 3 20.19 -5.12 12.02
C ALA A 3 19.20 -6.07 11.36
N VAL A 4 17.97 -6.13 11.88
CA VAL A 4 16.87 -6.82 11.21
C VAL A 4 16.56 -6.05 9.94
N ALA A 5 16.91 -6.59 8.78
CA ALA A 5 16.48 -6.02 7.51
C ALA A 5 14.94 -6.06 7.48
N PRO A 6 14.25 -4.95 7.15
CA PRO A 6 12.81 -4.98 6.96
C PRO A 6 12.54 -6.02 5.87
N ARG A 7 11.79 -7.05 6.24
CA ARG A 7 11.53 -8.20 5.36
C ARG A 7 10.64 -7.70 4.23
N SER A 8 11.23 -7.34 3.10
CA SER A 8 10.49 -7.06 1.87
C SER A 8 9.50 -8.21 1.64
N PRO A 9 8.22 -7.94 1.40
CA PRO A 9 7.21 -8.97 1.33
C PRO A 9 7.49 -9.89 0.13
N GLN A 10 8.07 -11.06 0.41
CA GLN A 10 8.40 -12.09 -0.60
C GLN A 10 7.16 -12.68 -1.30
N TRP A 11 5.96 -12.39 -0.79
CA TRP A 11 4.68 -12.91 -1.29
C TRP A 11 4.07 -12.03 -2.38
N VAL A 12 4.63 -10.87 -2.69
CA VAL A 12 4.08 -9.99 -3.72
C VAL A 12 4.59 -10.42 -5.09
N ASN A 13 3.68 -10.89 -5.94
CA ASN A 13 3.96 -11.22 -7.33
C ASN A 13 4.36 -9.94 -8.09
N THR A 14 5.62 -9.84 -8.53
CA THR A 14 6.17 -8.62 -9.15
C THR A 14 5.35 -8.12 -10.36
N PRO A 15 4.93 -8.98 -11.32
CA PRO A 15 3.98 -8.61 -12.35
C PRO A 15 2.69 -7.94 -11.86
N VAL A 16 2.09 -8.47 -10.78
CA VAL A 16 0.84 -7.94 -10.21
C VAL A 16 1.07 -6.56 -9.60
N LEU A 17 2.20 -6.37 -8.91
CA LEU A 17 2.56 -5.06 -8.37
C LEU A 17 2.78 -4.05 -9.49
N MET A 18 3.52 -4.39 -10.54
CA MET A 18 3.78 -3.50 -11.68
C MET A 18 2.48 -3.05 -12.36
N GLU A 19 1.54 -3.98 -12.56
CA GLU A 19 0.24 -3.67 -13.16
C GLU A 19 -0.64 -2.82 -12.23
N ALA A 20 -0.59 -3.08 -10.92
CA ALA A 20 -1.26 -2.25 -9.93
C ALA A 20 -0.70 -0.82 -9.92
N LEU A 21 0.62 -0.64 -10.04
CA LEU A 21 1.25 0.68 -10.09
C LEU A 21 0.84 1.47 -11.34
N ASP A 22 0.88 0.87 -12.52
CA ASP A 22 0.43 1.51 -13.77
C ASP A 22 -1.03 2.02 -13.66
N ARG A 23 -1.91 1.19 -13.08
CA ARG A 23 -3.31 1.58 -12.85
C ARG A 23 -3.47 2.60 -11.72
N TYR A 24 -2.60 2.58 -10.72
CA TYR A 24 -2.59 3.56 -9.62
C TYR A 24 -2.27 4.95 -10.16
N GLU A 25 -1.23 5.06 -11.00
CA GLU A 25 -0.85 6.31 -11.66
C GLU A 25 -1.97 6.87 -12.54
N GLN A 26 -2.67 5.99 -13.27
CA GLN A 26 -3.83 6.37 -14.08
C GLN A 26 -5.10 6.67 -13.27
N ARG A 27 -5.08 6.56 -11.93
CA ARG A 27 -6.26 6.64 -11.03
C ARG A 27 -7.39 5.69 -11.39
N ARG A 28 -7.05 4.52 -11.95
CA ARG A 28 -8.01 3.48 -12.37
C ARG A 28 -8.21 2.38 -11.35
N LEU A 29 -7.46 2.41 -10.24
CA LEU A 29 -7.62 1.45 -9.16
C LEU A 29 -8.83 1.77 -8.27
N PRO A 30 -9.59 0.75 -7.83
CA PRO A 30 -10.56 0.88 -6.74
C PRO A 30 -9.89 1.37 -5.44
N ARG A 31 -10.65 2.02 -4.57
CA ARG A 31 -10.13 2.60 -3.30
C ARG A 31 -9.41 1.57 -2.42
N SER A 32 -9.95 0.37 -2.28
CA SER A 32 -9.33 -0.73 -1.52
C SER A 32 -7.97 -1.13 -2.08
N MET A 33 -7.83 -1.13 -3.41
CA MET A 33 -6.59 -1.51 -4.08
C MET A 33 -5.54 -0.39 -4.03
N GLN A 34 -5.97 0.87 -4.03
CA GLN A 34 -5.09 2.01 -3.73
C GLN A 34 -4.49 1.88 -2.32
N LEU A 35 -5.33 1.62 -1.31
CA LEU A 35 -4.88 1.40 0.06
C LEU A 35 -3.92 0.22 0.19
N TRP A 36 -4.17 -0.86 -0.57
CA TRP A 36 -3.24 -2.00 -0.63
C TRP A 36 -1.89 -1.61 -1.22
N VAL A 37 -1.85 -0.90 -2.35
CA VAL A 37 -0.60 -0.41 -2.96
C VAL A 37 0.17 0.47 -1.98
N GLU A 38 -0.52 1.38 -1.29
CA GLU A 38 0.11 2.26 -0.31
C GLU A 38 0.67 1.51 0.89
N ALA A 39 -0.05 0.49 1.39
CA ALA A 39 0.42 -0.34 2.48
C ALA A 39 1.62 -1.20 2.06
N VAL A 40 1.61 -1.73 0.83
CA VAL A 40 2.72 -2.53 0.27
C VAL A 40 3.97 -1.69 0.05
N LEU A 41 3.80 -0.43 -0.36
CA LEU A 41 4.90 0.52 -0.58
C LEU A 41 5.27 1.32 0.67
N GLU A 42 4.60 1.09 1.80
CA GLU A 42 4.77 1.87 3.04
C GLU A 42 4.68 3.39 2.77
N LEU A 43 3.81 3.79 1.84
CA LEU A 43 3.58 5.18 1.49
C LEU A 43 2.91 5.88 2.68
N ASP A 44 3.64 6.82 3.28
CA ASP A 44 3.18 7.63 4.41
C ASP A 44 1.98 8.49 3.98
N ARG A 45 0.78 7.92 4.09
CA ARG A 45 -0.44 8.71 4.05
C ARG A 45 -0.69 9.21 5.44
N SER A 46 -0.41 10.49 5.64
CA SER A 46 -1.00 11.26 6.73
C SER A 46 -2.49 10.91 6.81
N PRO A 47 -2.97 10.34 7.93
CA PRO A 47 -4.30 9.79 8.02
C PRO A 47 -5.30 10.94 7.86
N THR A 48 -5.77 11.16 6.64
CA THR A 48 -6.89 12.05 6.39
C THR A 48 -8.13 11.25 6.73
N THR A 49 -8.54 11.31 8.00
CA THR A 49 -9.92 11.46 8.49
C THR A 49 -9.99 10.90 9.92
N PRO A 50 -10.59 11.65 10.87
CA PRO A 50 -10.70 11.24 12.27
C PRO A 50 -11.55 9.98 12.40
N LEU A 51 -11.09 9.06 13.26
CA LEU A 51 -11.88 7.94 13.76
C LEU A 51 -13.21 8.50 14.28
N ARG A 52 -14.32 8.30 13.55
CA ARG A 52 -15.64 8.64 14.07
C ARG A 52 -15.88 7.77 15.31
N PRO A 53 -16.24 8.34 16.47
CA PRO A 53 -16.61 7.54 17.62
C PRO A 53 -17.89 6.80 17.26
N HIS A 54 -17.88 5.49 17.45
CA HIS A 54 -19.05 4.64 17.36
C HIS A 54 -19.89 4.93 18.61
N CYS A 55 -21.18 5.27 18.42
CA CYS A 55 -22.15 5.39 19.50
C CYS A 55 -22.45 4.03 20.14
#